data_AF-A0A7J7L8D3-F1
#
_entry.id   AF-A0A7J7L8D3-F1
#
_cell.length_a   1.000
_cell.length_b   1.000
_cell.length_c   1.000
_cell.angle_alpha   90.00
_cell.angle_beta   90.00
_cell.angle_gamma   90.00
#
_symmetry.space_group_name_H-M   'P 1'
#
loop_
_entity.id
_entity.type
_entity.pdbx_description
1 polymer ?
#
loop_
_entity_poly.entity_id
_entity_poly.type
_entity_poly.pdbx_seq_one_letter_code
_entity_poly.pdbx_strand_id
1 'polypeptide(L)'
;MHSAMMLRRFCCYNGVSSSLNSAPKKKQLVFMGSPQVSASVLDALFTASASPDSMFQVAAIVTQPSSRGDRGRKLMPSPVAQHALDKGFPSDLILTPKKAGEVIRLLIIA
;
A
#
# COMPACT_ATOMS: atom_id res chain seq x y z
N MET A 1 -43.16 48.69 -37.27
CA MET A 1 -42.41 48.47 -36.01
C MET A 1 -42.71 47.05 -35.52
N HIS A 2 -41.76 46.42 -34.83
CA HIS A 2 -41.72 45.05 -34.26
C HIS A 2 -40.66 44.19 -34.98
N SER A 3 -39.39 44.32 -34.57
CA SER A 3 -38.73 43.70 -33.41
C SER A 3 -38.14 42.34 -33.78
N ALA A 4 -36.81 42.33 -33.97
CA ALA A 4 -36.01 41.17 -34.30
C ALA A 4 -35.74 40.33 -33.04
N MET A 5 -36.27 39.10 -33.01
CA MET A 5 -35.92 38.13 -31.98
C MET A 5 -34.75 37.28 -32.48
N MET A 6 -33.57 37.54 -31.91
CA MET A 6 -32.35 36.77 -32.10
C MET A 6 -32.55 35.32 -31.65
N LEU A 7 -32.52 34.37 -32.58
CA LEU A 7 -32.48 32.95 -32.25
C LEU A 7 -31.01 32.54 -31.97
N ARG A 8 -30.58 32.64 -30.71
CA ARG A 8 -29.30 32.06 -30.26
C ARG A 8 -29.40 30.54 -30.28
N ARG A 9 -29.06 29.92 -31.41
CA ARG A 9 -28.73 28.49 -31.46
C ARG A 9 -27.35 28.28 -30.84
N PHE A 10 -27.32 28.09 -29.53
CA PHE A 10 -26.17 27.44 -28.89
C PHE A 10 -26.14 25.99 -29.37
N CYS A 11 -25.16 25.64 -30.19
CA CYS A 11 -24.80 24.25 -30.45
C CYS A 11 -24.30 23.65 -29.13
N CYS A 12 -25.18 22.98 -28.40
CA CYS A 12 -24.79 22.08 -27.32
C CYS A 12 -24.07 20.89 -27.95
N TYR A 13 -22.76 21.02 -28.11
CA TYR A 13 -21.87 19.90 -28.35
C TYR A 13 -22.03 18.97 -27.15
N ASN A 14 -22.64 17.80 -27.36
CA ASN A 14 -22.64 16.71 -26.38
C ASN A 14 -21.19 16.22 -26.25
N GLY A 15 -20.40 16.93 -25.45
CA GLY A 15 -19.17 16.40 -24.89
C GLY A 15 -19.57 15.29 -23.93
N VAL A 16 -19.57 14.05 -24.42
CA VAL A 16 -19.45 12.87 -23.58
C VAL A 16 -18.14 13.03 -22.81
N SER A 17 -18.21 13.63 -21.63
CA SER A 17 -17.16 13.52 -20.63
C SER A 17 -17.19 12.08 -20.16
N SER A 18 -16.48 11.21 -20.89
CA SER A 18 -16.06 9.90 -20.41
C SER A 18 -15.11 10.15 -19.24
N SER A 19 -15.67 10.45 -18.07
CA SER A 19 -14.96 10.30 -16.81
C SER A 19 -14.72 8.81 -16.66
N LEU A 20 -13.60 8.34 -17.20
CA LEU A 20 -13.00 7.07 -16.84
C LEU A 20 -12.84 7.15 -15.32
N ASN A 21 -13.81 6.59 -14.58
CA ASN A 21 -13.72 6.42 -13.14
C ASN A 21 -12.56 5.45 -12.89
N SER A 22 -11.33 5.96 -12.92
CA SER A 22 -10.20 5.33 -12.26
C SER A 22 -10.64 5.19 -10.82
N ALA A 23 -10.92 3.97 -10.38
CA ALA A 23 -11.05 3.70 -8.96
C ALA A 23 -9.90 4.40 -8.22
N PRO A 24 -10.16 5.05 -7.07
CA PRO A 24 -9.12 5.79 -6.38
C PRO A 24 -7.94 4.85 -6.11
N LYS A 25 -6.76 5.19 -6.63
CA LYS A 25 -5.55 4.38 -6.43
C LYS A 25 -5.22 4.41 -4.93
N LYS A 26 -5.14 3.23 -4.31
CA LYS A 26 -4.72 3.09 -2.91
C LYS A 26 -3.30 3.61 -2.75
N LYS A 27 -3.04 4.35 -1.68
CA LYS A 27 -1.69 4.80 -1.31
C LYS A 27 -0.85 3.59 -0.91
N GLN A 28 0.41 3.56 -1.35
CA GLN A 28 1.36 2.53 -0.95
C GLN A 28 1.88 2.85 0.46
N LEU A 29 1.64 1.95 1.42
CA LEU A 29 2.11 2.06 2.81
C LEU A 29 3.24 1.07 3.04
N VAL A 30 4.34 1.55 3.64
CA VAL A 30 5.44 0.70 4.09
C VAL A 30 5.37 0.58 5.60
N PHE A 31 5.25 -0.66 6.09
CA PHE A 31 5.27 -0.92 7.52
C PHE A 31 6.70 -1.17 7.99
N MET A 32 7.10 -0.57 9.12
CA MET A 32 8.45 -0.76 9.69
C MET A 32 8.34 -1.22 11.13
N GLY A 33 8.77 -2.45 11.43
CA GLY A 33 8.65 -3.03 12.76
C GLY A 33 9.28 -4.41 12.87
N SER A 34 9.63 -4.82 14.08
CA SER A 34 10.20 -6.14 14.38
C SER A 34 9.60 -6.83 15.61
N PRO A 35 9.30 -6.17 16.73
CA PRO A 35 8.84 -6.85 17.94
C PRO A 35 7.40 -7.37 17.79
N GLN A 36 7.01 -8.29 18.67
CA GLN A 36 5.66 -8.88 18.69
C GLN A 36 4.54 -7.83 18.76
N VAL A 37 4.75 -6.75 19.51
CA VAL A 37 3.77 -5.65 19.63
C VAL A 37 3.49 -4.95 18.30
N SER A 38 4.43 -4.98 17.36
CA SER A 38 4.25 -4.42 16.03
C SER A 38 3.45 -5.34 15.12
N ALA A 39 3.42 -6.66 15.37
CA ALA A 39 2.67 -7.61 14.56
C ALA A 39 1.14 -7.39 14.66
N SER A 40 0.64 -7.01 15.84
CA SER A 40 -0.79 -6.68 16.01
C SER A 40 -1.19 -5.41 15.25
N VAL A 41 -0.29 -4.43 15.17
CA VAL A 41 -0.50 -3.23 14.34
C VAL A 41 -0.53 -3.59 12.86
N LEU A 42 0.38 -4.47 12.41
CA LEU A 42 0.40 -4.97 11.04
C LEU A 42 -0.91 -5.71 10.68
N ASP A 43 -1.43 -6.54 11.58
CA ASP A 43 -2.71 -7.24 11.39
C ASP A 43 -3.89 -6.28 11.20
N ALA A 44 -3.94 -5.23 12.02
CA ALA A 44 -4.96 -4.18 11.90
C ALA A 44 -4.84 -3.43 10.56
N LEU A 45 -3.61 -3.15 10.11
CA LEU A 45 -3.37 -2.52 8.80
C LEU A 45 -3.78 -3.42 7.64
N PHE A 46 -3.51 -4.73 7.71
CA PHE A 46 -4.00 -5.67 6.69
C PHE A 46 -5.52 -5.68 6.63
N THR A 47 -6.19 -5.78 7.79
CA THR A 47 -7.65 -5.75 7.89
C THR A 47 -8.24 -4.46 7.33
N ALA A 48 -7.66 -3.31 7.69
CA ALA A 48 -8.10 -2.01 7.17
C ALA A 48 -7.83 -1.85 5.67
N SER A 49 -6.74 -2.43 5.15
CA SER A 49 -6.38 -2.36 3.73
C SER A 49 -7.26 -3.23 2.83
N ALA A 50 -7.85 -4.31 3.37
CA ALA A 50 -8.72 -5.23 2.64
C ALA A 50 -10.07 -4.61 2.26
N SER A 51 -10.49 -3.55 2.96
CA SER A 51 -11.73 -2.83 2.62
C SER A 51 -11.66 -2.22 1.21
N PRO A 52 -12.77 -2.27 0.42
CA PRO A 52 -12.86 -1.59 -0.87
C PRO A 52 -12.62 -0.08 -0.77
N ASP A 53 -13.08 0.54 0.33
CA ASP A 53 -12.97 1.99 0.57
C ASP A 53 -11.66 2.38 1.25
N SER A 54 -10.73 1.43 1.40
CA SER A 54 -9.44 1.72 2.03
C SER A 54 -8.63 2.70 1.20
N MET A 55 -8.04 3.69 1.87
CA MET A 55 -7.18 4.69 1.24
C MET A 55 -5.76 4.19 0.99
N PHE A 56 -5.39 3.02 1.51
CA PHE A 56 -4.03 2.48 1.44
C PHE A 56 -3.99 0.97 1.26
N GLN A 57 -2.84 0.50 0.81
CA GLN A 57 -2.46 -0.90 0.80
C GLN A 57 -1.06 -1.05 1.39
N VAL A 58 -0.81 -2.16 2.09
CA VAL A 58 0.54 -2.47 2.59
C VAL A 58 1.38 -2.97 1.42
N ALA A 59 2.35 -2.16 1.00
CA ALA A 59 3.16 -2.38 -0.19
C ALA A 59 4.46 -3.13 0.11
N ALA A 60 5.03 -2.89 1.29
CA ALA A 60 6.19 -3.60 1.79
C ALA A 60 6.26 -3.56 3.31
N ILE A 61 7.06 -4.46 3.85
CA ILE A 61 7.36 -4.56 5.27
C ILE A 61 8.87 -4.48 5.44
N VAL A 62 9.35 -3.60 6.30
CA VAL A 62 10.75 -3.55 6.70
C VAL A 62 10.86 -4.07 8.13
N THR A 63 11.72 -5.05 8.31
CA THR A 63 11.94 -5.67 9.62
C THR A 63 13.41 -6.01 9.83
N GLN A 64 13.79 -6.31 11.06
CA GLN A 64 15.16 -6.71 11.35
C GLN A 64 15.47 -8.06 10.70
N PRO A 65 16.73 -8.28 10.25
CA PRO A 65 17.18 -9.59 9.80
C PRO A 65 16.90 -10.67 10.83
N SER A 66 16.64 -11.89 10.35
CA SER A 66 16.46 -13.05 11.22
C SER A 66 17.62 -13.16 12.20
N SER A 67 17.31 -13.24 13.49
CA SER A 67 18.29 -13.44 14.55
C SER A 67 18.34 -14.90 14.96
N ARG A 68 19.43 -15.30 15.61
CA ARG A 68 19.55 -16.65 16.17
C ARG A 68 18.59 -16.76 17.35
N GLY A 69 17.60 -17.64 17.25
CA GLY A 69 16.67 -17.91 18.36
C GLY A 69 17.42 -18.35 19.62
N ASP A 70 16.78 -18.15 20.77
CA ASP A 70 17.37 -18.55 22.06
C ASP A 70 17.55 -20.08 22.13
N ARG A 71 18.61 -20.50 22.84
CA ARG A 71 19.00 -21.91 23.07
C ARG A 71 19.00 -22.84 21.84
N GLY A 72 19.75 -22.49 20.80
CA GLY A 72 20.31 -23.50 19.88
C GLY A 72 19.90 -23.42 18.40
N ARG A 73 20.27 -22.30 17.77
CA ARG A 73 20.78 -22.26 16.37
C ARG A 73 19.80 -22.43 15.19
N LYS A 74 18.51 -22.14 15.34
CA LYS A 74 17.68 -21.84 14.15
C LYS A 74 17.62 -20.32 13.91
N LEU A 75 17.91 -19.90 12.68
CA LEU A 75 17.57 -18.55 12.24
C LEU A 75 16.06 -18.47 12.19
N MET A 76 15.49 -17.64 13.05
CA MET A 76 14.05 -17.40 13.10
C MET A 76 13.77 -16.03 12.50
N PRO A 77 12.73 -15.90 11.66
CA PRO A 77 12.27 -14.59 11.23
C PRO A 77 11.85 -13.75 12.44
N SER A 78 11.84 -12.43 12.28
CA SER A 78 11.28 -11.56 13.30
C SER A 78 9.79 -11.88 13.50
N PRO A 79 9.21 -11.56 14.68
CA PRO A 79 7.78 -11.68 14.91
C PRO A 79 6.90 -11.07 13.81
N VAL A 80 7.29 -9.90 13.30
CA VAL A 80 6.59 -9.22 12.19
C VAL A 80 6.74 -9.98 10.87
N ALA A 81 7.95 -10.45 10.53
CA ALA A 81 8.15 -11.25 9.32
C ALA A 81 7.34 -12.55 9.35
N GLN A 82 7.37 -13.27 10.48
CA GLN A 82 6.61 -14.50 10.64
C GLN A 82 5.11 -14.23 10.45
N HIS A 83 4.57 -13.21 11.14
CA HIS A 83 3.17 -12.85 11.02
C HIS A 83 2.76 -12.47 9.59
N ALA A 84 3.62 -11.74 8.87
CA ALA A 84 3.38 -11.39 7.47
C ALA A 84 3.33 -12.63 6.57
N LEU A 85 4.27 -13.56 6.73
CA LEU A 85 4.32 -14.82 5.99
C LEU A 85 3.07 -15.68 6.28
N ASP A 86 2.64 -15.76 7.55
CA ASP A 86 1.45 -16.51 7.95
C ASP A 86 0.16 -15.94 7.32
N LYS A 87 0.13 -14.64 7.04
CA LYS A 87 -0.96 -13.95 6.31
C LYS A 87 -0.85 -14.05 4.79
N GLY A 88 0.15 -14.75 4.27
CA GLY A 88 0.38 -14.91 2.83
C GLY A 88 0.99 -13.67 2.17
N PHE A 89 1.61 -12.77 2.94
CA PHE A 89 2.28 -11.61 2.37
C PHE A 89 3.53 -12.04 1.56
N PRO A 90 3.76 -11.47 0.36
CA PRO A 90 4.88 -11.88 -0.50
C PRO A 90 6.23 -11.68 0.19
N SER A 91 7.07 -12.71 0.21
CA SER A 91 8.36 -12.70 0.92
C SER A 91 9.38 -11.72 0.32
N ASP A 92 9.29 -11.47 -0.98
CA ASP A 92 10.09 -10.50 -1.73
C ASP A 92 9.78 -9.04 -1.34
N LEU A 93 8.61 -8.79 -0.74
CA LEU A 93 8.20 -7.49 -0.19
C LEU A 93 8.51 -7.36 1.31
N ILE A 94 9.15 -8.36 1.92
CA ILE A 94 9.65 -8.32 3.31
C ILE A 94 11.16 -8.02 3.28
N LEU A 95 11.50 -6.78 3.60
CA LEU A 95 12.84 -6.22 3.49
C LEU A 95 13.55 -6.30 4.83
N THR A 96 14.76 -6.86 4.83
CA THR A 96 15.59 -7.02 6.03
C THR A 96 16.96 -6.37 5.86
N PRO A 97 17.08 -5.03 5.96
CA PRO A 97 18.36 -4.34 5.86
C PRO A 97 19.32 -4.82 6.96
N LYS A 98 20.58 -5.09 6.61
CA LYS A 98 21.60 -5.53 7.56
C LYS A 98 22.22 -4.36 8.32
N LYS A 99 22.20 -3.16 7.75
CA LYS A 99 22.80 -1.95 8.35
C LYS A 99 21.92 -0.72 8.13
N ALA A 100 22.03 0.23 9.06
CA ALA A 100 21.45 1.56 8.87
C ALA A 100 22.08 2.25 7.65
N GLY A 101 21.28 2.90 6.83
CA GLY A 101 21.73 3.56 5.60
C GLY A 101 22.03 2.61 4.43
N GLU A 102 21.82 1.29 4.59
CA GLU A 102 21.81 0.38 3.45
C GLU A 102 20.69 0.81 2.50
N VAL A 103 21.03 1.03 1.23
CA VAL A 103 20.07 1.46 0.21
C VAL A 103 19.14 0.30 -0.08
N ILE A 104 18.04 0.24 0.66
CA ILE A 104 16.92 -0.61 0.31
C ILE A 104 16.33 0.00 -0.95
N ARG A 105 16.44 -0.69 -2.09
CA ARG A 105 15.75 -0.28 -3.31
C ARG A 105 14.25 -0.49 -3.10
N LEU A 106 13.59 0.48 -2.49
CA LEU A 106 12.13 0.64 -2.48
C LEU A 106 11.58 1.02 -3.87
N LEU A 107 12.39 0.96 -4.92
CA LEU A 107 11.97 1.26 -6.30
C LEU A 107 10.78 0.39 -6.74
N ILE A 108 10.60 -0.78 -6.13
CA ILE A 108 9.43 -1.65 -6.33
C ILE A 108 8.10 -1.04 -5.84
N ILE A 109 8.12 0.08 -5.11
CA ILE A 109 6.92 0.73 -4.55
C ILE A 109 6.57 2.06 -5.27
N ALA A 110 7.47 2.56 -6.13
CA ALA A 110 7.32 3.84 -6.85
C ALA A 110 6.56 3.70 -8.17
#